data_AF-A0AAV6BLZ1-F1
#
_entry.id   AF-A0AAV6BLZ1-F1
#
_cell.length_a   1.000
_cell.length_b   1.000
_cell.length_c   1.000
_cell.angle_alpha   90.00
_cell.angle_beta   90.00
_cell.angle_gamma   90.00
#
_symmetry.space_group_name_H-M   'P 1'
#
loop_
_entity.id
_entity.type
_entity.pdbx_description
1 polymer ?
#
loop_
_entity_poly.entity_id
_entity_poly.type
_entity_poly.pdbx_seq_one_letter_code
_entity_poly.pdbx_strand_id
1 'polypeptide(L)'
;MATTMVDFAALAETLRRVTVEISGEGGTLGAGVLWPRGSVVTNAHVIHQRRVSVRLADGVRLEAELRARDRDADLALLSIPGSGVPVAVLADTAPVRVGSVVVAVGHPLGVRGALTKGIVHAVGPLVPGGPPWITADVRLAPGNSGGPLADVAGAVVGLNAMVVGGLALAVPSARVIAFVRAAGVAAG
;
A
#
# COMPACT_ATOMS: atom_id res chain seq x y z
N MET A 1 31.34 6.60 13.11
CA MET A 1 30.25 6.76 12.13
C MET A 1 28.99 7.10 12.91
N ALA A 2 28.39 8.26 12.68
CA ALA A 2 27.13 8.61 13.33
C ALA A 2 26.01 7.82 12.63
N THR A 3 25.40 6.88 13.33
CA THR A 3 24.17 6.25 12.88
C THR A 3 23.07 7.32 12.94
N THR A 4 22.62 7.83 11.79
CA THR A 4 21.45 8.70 11.75
C THR A 4 20.25 7.90 12.27
N MET A 5 19.70 8.29 13.41
CA MET A 5 18.46 7.70 13.90
C MET A 5 17.33 8.00 12.92
N VAL A 6 16.51 6.99 12.63
CA VAL A 6 15.32 7.15 11.80
C VAL A 6 14.28 7.97 12.56
N ASP A 7 13.87 9.10 12.00
CA ASP A 7 12.73 9.87 12.49
C ASP A 7 11.43 9.27 11.93
N PHE A 8 10.79 8.42 12.74
CA PHE A 8 9.53 7.78 12.37
C PHE A 8 8.35 8.76 12.25
N ALA A 9 8.40 9.93 12.91
CA ALA A 9 7.34 10.92 12.79
C ALA A 9 7.42 11.60 11.43
N ALA A 10 8.61 12.04 11.01
CA ALA A 10 8.82 12.60 9.68
C ALA A 10 8.54 11.58 8.55
N LEU A 11 8.90 10.31 8.78
CA LEU A 11 8.57 9.22 7.86
C LEU A 11 7.05 9.00 7.77
N ALA A 12 6.34 9.00 8.90
CA ALA A 12 4.88 8.89 8.92
C ALA A 12 4.23 10.03 8.14
N GLU A 13 4.65 11.27 8.33
CA GLU A 13 4.14 12.43 7.58
C GLU A 13 4.34 12.29 6.07
N THR A 14 5.49 11.74 5.66
CA THR A 14 5.78 11.51 4.25
C THR A 14 4.87 10.44 3.66
N LEU A 15 4.73 9.30 4.33
CA LEU A 15 3.90 8.19 3.86
C LEU A 15 2.39 8.50 3.91
N ARG A 16 1.95 9.32 4.87
CA ARG A 16 0.57 9.81 4.95
C ARG A 16 0.15 10.58 3.71
N ARG A 17 1.03 11.41 3.14
CA ARG A 17 0.73 12.21 1.94
C ARG A 17 0.42 11.37 0.71
N VAL A 18 0.94 10.14 0.65
CA VAL A 18 0.73 9.20 -0.46
C VAL A 18 -0.28 8.09 -0.13
N THR A 19 -0.83 8.08 1.09
CA THR A 19 -1.80 7.07 1.54
C THR A 19 -3.19 7.69 1.56
N VAL A 20 -4.17 7.00 0.99
CA VAL A 20 -5.57 7.44 0.95
C VAL A 20 -6.48 6.49 1.73
N GLU A 21 -7.55 7.03 2.28
CA GLU A 21 -8.63 6.24 2.86
C GLU A 21 -9.64 5.88 1.76
N ILE A 22 -10.01 4.60 1.67
CA ILE A 22 -11.03 4.12 0.74
C ILE A 22 -12.28 3.74 1.51
N SER A 23 -13.43 4.27 1.09
CA SER A 23 -14.72 4.05 1.74
C SER A 23 -15.83 3.76 0.74
N GLY A 24 -16.81 2.96 1.15
CA GLY A 24 -18.07 2.71 0.46
C GLY A 24 -19.27 3.14 1.31
N GLU A 25 -20.48 2.78 0.90
CA GLU A 25 -21.72 3.14 1.61
C GLU A 25 -21.76 2.63 3.06
N GLY A 26 -21.05 1.55 3.38
CA GLY A 26 -20.98 0.95 4.73
C GLY A 26 -19.81 1.43 5.61
N GLY A 27 -19.00 2.41 5.16
CA GLY A 27 -17.85 2.93 5.92
C GLY A 27 -16.50 2.64 5.27
N THR A 28 -15.43 2.78 6.07
CA THR A 28 -14.03 2.59 5.62
C THR A 28 -13.79 1.13 5.24
N LEU A 29 -13.35 0.91 4.00
CA LEU A 29 -13.04 -0.39 3.43
C LEU A 29 -11.55 -0.75 3.59
N GLY A 30 -10.68 0.24 3.48
CA GLY A 30 -9.24 0.03 3.48
C GLY A 30 -8.45 1.30 3.19
N ALA A 31 -7.22 1.11 2.76
CA ALA A 31 -6.31 2.16 2.33
C ALA A 31 -5.93 1.98 0.85
N GLY A 32 -5.29 2.98 0.28
CA GLY A 32 -4.69 2.91 -1.05
C GLY A 32 -3.41 3.75 -1.11
N VAL A 33 -2.62 3.53 -2.16
CA VAL A 33 -1.40 4.28 -2.44
C VAL A 33 -1.60 5.11 -3.70
N LEU A 34 -1.32 6.42 -3.61
CA LEU A 34 -1.35 7.32 -4.75
C LEU A 34 -0.24 6.98 -5.75
N TRP A 35 -0.64 6.96 -7.02
CA TRP A 35 0.16 6.53 -8.16
C TRP A 35 0.05 7.57 -9.29
N PRO A 36 1.02 7.63 -10.25
CA PRO A 36 0.96 8.60 -11.34
C PRO A 36 -0.37 8.60 -12.12
N ARG A 37 -0.63 9.73 -12.78
CA ARG A 37 -1.80 9.94 -13.66
C ARG A 37 -3.14 9.85 -12.93
N GLY A 38 -3.22 10.36 -11.70
CA GLY A 38 -4.46 10.39 -10.92
C GLY A 38 -4.97 8.98 -10.64
N SER A 39 -4.06 8.09 -10.21
CA SER A 39 -4.40 6.70 -9.95
C SER A 39 -4.19 6.36 -8.47
N VAL A 40 -4.95 5.39 -7.99
CA VAL A 40 -4.77 4.78 -6.67
C VAL A 40 -4.64 3.28 -6.84
N VAL A 41 -3.60 2.69 -6.27
CA VAL A 41 -3.48 1.24 -6.17
C VAL A 41 -3.93 0.80 -4.80
N THR A 42 -4.67 -0.30 -4.73
CA THR A 42 -5.14 -0.90 -3.47
C THR A 42 -5.30 -2.42 -3.68
N ASN A 43 -5.78 -3.13 -2.66
CA ASN A 43 -6.10 -4.54 -2.81
C ASN A 43 -7.41 -4.78 -3.56
N ALA A 44 -7.48 -5.89 -4.29
CA ALA A 44 -8.71 -6.27 -4.99
C ALA A 44 -9.85 -6.55 -4.02
N HIS A 45 -9.55 -7.16 -2.87
CA HIS A 45 -10.57 -7.48 -1.86
C HIS A 45 -11.14 -6.25 -1.13
N VAL A 46 -10.47 -5.10 -1.16
CA VAL A 46 -10.99 -3.83 -0.59
C VAL A 46 -12.14 -3.29 -1.45
N ILE A 47 -12.18 -3.63 -2.74
CA ILE A 47 -13.10 -3.01 -3.70
C ILE A 47 -14.23 -3.98 -4.07
N HIS A 48 -15.40 -3.78 -3.49
CA HIS A 48 -16.60 -4.58 -3.81
C HIS A 48 -17.51 -3.96 -4.87
N GLN A 49 -17.36 -2.66 -5.15
CA GLN A 49 -18.21 -1.89 -6.07
C GLN A 49 -17.37 -1.24 -7.19
N ARG A 50 -18.02 -0.77 -8.26
CA ARG A 50 -17.31 -0.10 -9.37
C ARG A 50 -16.86 1.32 -9.02
N ARG A 51 -17.59 1.99 -8.12
CA ARG A 51 -17.32 3.34 -7.63
C ARG A 51 -17.12 3.31 -6.13
N VAL A 52 -16.15 4.06 -5.64
CA VAL A 52 -15.84 4.21 -4.21
C VAL A 52 -15.44 5.66 -3.93
N SER A 53 -15.50 6.05 -2.66
CA SER A 53 -14.99 7.35 -2.21
C SER A 53 -13.55 7.19 -1.73
N VAL A 54 -12.64 7.99 -2.30
CA VAL A 54 -11.24 8.11 -1.89
C VAL A 54 -11.07 9.41 -1.14
N ARG A 55 -10.45 9.37 0.03
CA ARG A 55 -10.12 10.54 0.82
C ARG A 55 -8.61 10.73 0.90
N LEU A 56 -8.15 11.89 0.44
CA LEU A 56 -6.74 12.30 0.46
C LEU A 56 -6.31 12.73 1.87
N ALA A 57 -4.99 12.88 2.06
CA ALA A 57 -4.38 13.24 3.34
C ALA A 57 -4.82 14.62 3.86
N ASP A 58 -5.11 15.57 2.96
CA ASP A 58 -5.66 16.89 3.27
C ASP A 58 -7.17 16.86 3.62
N GLY A 59 -7.80 15.69 3.51
CA GLY A 59 -9.20 15.46 3.81
C GLY A 59 -10.14 15.59 2.62
N VAL A 60 -9.67 16.01 1.44
CA VAL A 60 -10.46 16.09 0.21
C VAL A 60 -10.99 14.71 -0.15
N ARG A 61 -12.28 14.64 -0.50
CA ARG A 61 -12.96 13.42 -0.95
C ARG A 61 -13.20 13.47 -2.44
N LEU A 62 -12.83 12.41 -3.14
CA LEU A 62 -12.96 12.25 -4.57
C LEU A 62 -13.72 10.96 -4.86
N GLU A 63 -14.60 10.99 -5.85
CA GLU A 63 -15.13 9.76 -6.42
C GLU A 63 -14.02 9.07 -7.23
N ALA A 64 -13.85 7.76 -7.01
CA ALA A 64 -12.90 6.94 -7.72
C ALA A 64 -13.61 5.81 -8.46
N GLU A 65 -13.15 5.53 -9.67
CA GLU A 65 -13.69 4.46 -10.51
C GLU A 65 -12.68 3.32 -10.68
N LEU A 66 -13.16 2.09 -10.59
CA LEU A 66 -12.34 0.90 -10.85
C LEU A 66 -11.94 0.83 -12.33
N ARG A 67 -10.63 0.82 -12.59
CA ARG A 67 -10.04 0.72 -13.93
C ARG A 67 -9.56 -0.68 -14.26
N ALA A 68 -8.87 -1.33 -13.32
CA ALA A 68 -8.35 -2.68 -13.49
C ALA A 68 -8.42 -3.44 -12.17
N ARG A 69 -8.51 -4.76 -12.26
CA ARG A 69 -8.52 -5.65 -11.09
C ARG A 69 -7.88 -6.98 -11.46
N ASP A 70 -6.98 -7.42 -10.60
CA ASP A 70 -6.40 -8.77 -10.60
C ASP A 70 -6.68 -9.40 -9.23
N ARG A 71 -7.59 -10.38 -9.20
CA ARG A 71 -7.97 -11.05 -7.94
C ARG A 71 -6.89 -12.02 -7.46
N ASP A 72 -6.10 -12.58 -8.36
CA ASP A 72 -5.06 -13.56 -8.04
C ASP A 72 -3.80 -12.87 -7.50
N ALA A 73 -3.58 -11.62 -7.91
CA ALA A 73 -2.57 -10.74 -7.31
C ALA A 73 -3.08 -9.96 -6.11
N ASP A 74 -4.39 -9.99 -5.84
CA ASP A 74 -5.08 -9.14 -4.88
C ASP A 74 -4.76 -7.65 -5.09
N LEU A 75 -4.88 -7.18 -6.33
CA LEU A 75 -4.62 -5.80 -6.74
C LEU A 75 -5.79 -5.19 -7.50
N ALA A 76 -6.05 -3.92 -7.21
CA ALA A 76 -6.98 -3.08 -7.95
C ALA A 76 -6.36 -1.72 -8.26
N LEU A 77 -6.69 -1.20 -9.43
CA LEU A 77 -6.34 0.14 -9.87
C LEU A 77 -7.60 0.97 -9.97
N LEU A 78 -7.62 2.11 -9.28
CA LEU A 78 -8.68 3.10 -9.35
C LEU A 78 -8.18 4.34 -10.07
N SER A 79 -9.04 5.01 -10.82
CA SER A 79 -8.80 6.38 -11.30
C SER A 79 -9.52 7.38 -10.41
N ILE A 80 -8.83 8.47 -10.07
CA ILE A 80 -9.38 9.64 -9.39
C ILE A 80 -9.22 10.89 -10.27
N PRO A 81 -10.08 11.90 -10.13
CA PRO A 81 -9.90 13.17 -10.80
C PRO A 81 -8.64 13.91 -10.29
N GLY A 82 -7.94 14.56 -11.22
CA GLY A 82 -6.73 15.34 -10.93
C GLY A 82 -5.42 14.55 -11.09
N SER A 83 -4.40 15.19 -11.67
CA SER A 83 -3.09 14.56 -11.97
C SER A 83 -1.93 15.07 -11.11
N GLY A 84 -2.15 16.11 -10.29
CA GLY A 84 -1.13 16.76 -9.44
C GLY A 84 -1.07 16.23 -8.00
N VAL A 85 -1.54 15.00 -7.77
CA VAL A 85 -1.49 14.38 -6.43
C VAL A 85 -0.06 13.93 -6.10
N PRO A 86 0.34 13.92 -4.82
CA PRO A 86 1.60 13.31 -4.41
C PRO A 86 1.67 11.86 -4.86
N VAL A 87 2.85 11.42 -5.32
CA VAL A 87 3.07 10.05 -5.79
C VAL A 87 4.04 9.34 -4.86
N ALA A 88 3.77 8.07 -4.55
CA ALA A 88 4.67 7.24 -3.78
C ALA A 88 6.00 7.00 -4.51
N VAL A 89 7.11 7.10 -3.79
CA VAL A 89 8.41 6.59 -4.26
C VAL A 89 8.40 5.08 -4.10
N LEU A 90 8.74 4.36 -5.15
CA LEU A 90 8.67 2.90 -5.19
C LEU A 90 10.08 2.31 -5.16
N ALA A 91 10.26 1.23 -4.40
CA ALA A 91 11.44 0.39 -4.57
C ALA A 91 11.22 -0.49 -5.82
N ASP A 92 11.98 -0.22 -6.89
CA ASP A 92 11.77 -0.83 -8.22
C ASP A 92 12.87 -1.83 -8.63
N THR A 93 14.02 -1.81 -7.96
CA THR A 93 15.25 -2.47 -8.44
C THR A 93 15.67 -3.71 -7.66
N ALA A 94 15.19 -3.88 -6.42
CA ALA A 94 15.50 -5.07 -5.62
C ALA A 94 14.38 -5.42 -4.61
N PRO A 95 14.14 -6.70 -4.34
CA PRO A 95 13.25 -7.09 -3.25
C PRO A 95 13.83 -6.60 -1.91
N VAL A 96 12.93 -6.23 -0.99
CA VAL A 96 13.31 -5.90 0.38
C VAL A 96 14.05 -7.08 1.02
N ARG A 97 15.11 -6.79 1.79
CA ARG A 97 15.90 -7.84 2.43
C ARG A 97 15.22 -8.35 3.69
N VAL A 98 15.29 -9.66 3.93
CA VAL A 98 14.97 -10.25 5.24
C VAL A 98 15.82 -9.58 6.32
N GLY A 99 15.21 -9.29 7.47
CA GLY A 99 15.83 -8.54 8.56
C GLY A 99 15.73 -7.02 8.42
N SER A 100 15.21 -6.49 7.30
CA SER A 100 14.99 -5.04 7.15
C SER A 100 13.85 -4.57 8.04
N VAL A 101 14.03 -3.42 8.68
CA VAL A 101 12.93 -2.69 9.32
C VAL A 101 12.02 -2.12 8.25
N VAL A 102 10.72 -2.34 8.40
CA VAL A 102 9.68 -1.82 7.53
C VAL A 102 8.58 -1.16 8.36
N VAL A 103 7.85 -0.25 7.73
CA VAL A 103 6.69 0.42 8.31
C VAL A 103 5.46 0.21 7.44
N ALA A 104 4.31 0.02 8.06
CA ALA A 104 3.02 0.03 7.38
C ALA A 104 2.25 1.30 7.75
N VAL A 105 1.58 1.89 6.75
CA VAL A 105 0.66 3.01 6.98
C VAL A 105 -0.72 2.63 6.47
N GLY A 106 -1.74 3.01 7.24
CA GLY A 106 -3.14 2.77 6.88
C GLY A 106 -4.10 3.51 7.78
N HIS A 107 -5.36 3.07 7.79
CA HIS A 107 -6.45 3.66 8.57
C HIS A 107 -7.08 2.65 9.55
N PRO A 108 -6.29 1.96 10.39
CA PRO A 108 -6.79 0.89 11.24
C PRO A 108 -7.88 1.39 12.18
N LEU A 109 -9.02 0.70 12.19
CA LEU A 109 -10.13 1.00 13.11
C LEU A 109 -10.58 2.48 13.07
N GLY A 110 -10.44 3.14 11.91
CA GLY A 110 -10.78 4.55 11.71
C GLY A 110 -9.70 5.55 12.15
N VAL A 111 -8.59 5.10 12.73
CA VAL A 111 -7.45 5.96 13.07
C VAL A 111 -6.66 6.26 11.80
N ARG A 112 -6.81 7.47 11.27
CA ARG A 112 -6.26 7.83 9.96
C ARG A 112 -4.73 7.97 9.97
N GLY A 113 -4.06 7.34 9.01
CA GLY A 113 -2.62 7.50 8.80
C GLY A 113 -1.79 6.94 9.96
N ALA A 114 -2.27 5.89 10.62
CA ALA A 114 -1.53 5.24 11.68
C ALA A 114 -0.30 4.53 11.07
N LEU A 115 0.85 4.71 11.70
CA LEU A 115 2.07 4.01 11.34
C LEU A 115 2.31 2.87 12.33
N THR A 116 2.61 1.68 11.82
CA THR A 116 3.14 0.56 12.58
C THR A 116 4.49 0.15 12.00
N LYS A 117 5.35 -0.48 12.80
CA LYS A 117 6.67 -0.95 12.36
C LYS A 117 6.87 -2.43 12.69
N GLY A 118 7.78 -3.05 11.96
CA GLY A 118 8.20 -4.43 12.12
C GLY A 118 9.44 -4.71 11.28
N ILE A 119 9.75 -5.99 11.13
CA ILE A 119 10.92 -6.57 10.50
C ILE A 119 10.44 -7.59 9.47
N VAL A 120 11.05 -7.57 8.29
CA VAL A 120 10.79 -8.56 7.25
C VAL A 120 11.33 -9.92 7.68
N HIS A 121 10.46 -10.93 7.72
CA HIS A 121 10.79 -12.31 8.07
C HIS A 121 11.14 -13.15 6.84
N ALA A 122 10.41 -12.99 5.75
CA ALA A 122 10.68 -13.71 4.50
C ALA A 122 10.17 -12.91 3.29
N VAL A 123 10.75 -13.19 2.13
CA VAL A 123 10.27 -12.73 0.82
C VAL A 123 10.22 -13.92 -0.11
N GLY A 124 9.04 -14.24 -0.63
CA GLY A 124 8.83 -15.41 -1.47
C GLY A 124 7.43 -15.99 -1.34
N PRO A 125 7.16 -17.12 -2.01
CA PRO A 125 5.85 -17.74 -1.97
C PRO A 125 5.62 -18.51 -0.65
N LEU A 126 4.38 -18.48 -0.15
CA LEU A 126 4.02 -19.22 1.07
C LEU A 126 3.90 -20.73 0.85
N VAL A 127 3.64 -21.14 -0.39
CA VAL A 127 3.55 -22.52 -0.83
C VAL A 127 4.28 -22.68 -2.16
N PRO A 128 4.82 -23.87 -2.50
CA PRO A 128 5.47 -24.10 -3.79
C PRO A 128 4.58 -23.71 -4.96
N GLY A 129 5.11 -22.90 -5.90
CA GLY A 129 4.38 -22.42 -7.07
C GLY A 129 3.37 -21.29 -6.80
N GLY A 130 3.21 -20.86 -5.54
CA GLY A 130 2.35 -19.73 -5.19
C GLY A 130 2.94 -18.37 -5.58
N PRO A 131 2.15 -17.29 -5.47
CA PRO A 131 2.66 -15.94 -5.67
C PRO A 131 3.62 -15.51 -4.56
N PRO A 132 4.58 -14.61 -4.84
CA PRO A 132 5.48 -14.08 -3.83
C PRO A 132 4.77 -13.07 -2.91
N TRP A 133 5.13 -13.13 -1.63
CA TRP A 133 4.70 -12.21 -0.57
C TRP A 133 5.91 -11.66 0.18
N ILE A 134 5.77 -10.48 0.75
CA ILE A 134 6.62 -10.02 1.86
C ILE A 134 5.92 -10.43 3.13
N THR A 135 6.62 -11.14 4.02
CA THR A 135 6.12 -11.49 5.35
C THR A 135 6.88 -10.69 6.40
N ALA A 136 6.16 -10.14 7.38
CA ALA A 136 6.77 -9.32 8.44
C ALA A 136 5.99 -9.38 9.75
N ASP A 137 6.63 -9.11 10.88
CA ASP A 137 5.98 -8.95 12.20
C ASP A 137 5.37 -7.55 12.40
N VAL A 138 4.84 -6.97 11.33
CA VAL A 138 4.14 -5.69 11.38
C VAL A 138 2.72 -5.91 11.87
N ARG A 139 2.25 -5.09 12.81
CA ARG A 139 0.84 -5.12 13.24
C ARG A 139 -0.05 -4.51 12.18
N LEU A 140 -0.95 -5.34 11.63
CA LEU A 140 -2.03 -4.92 10.75
C LEU A 140 -3.39 -5.20 11.41
N ALA A 141 -4.35 -4.35 11.09
CA ALA A 141 -5.76 -4.43 11.47
C ALA A 141 -6.63 -3.97 10.29
N PRO A 142 -7.96 -4.25 10.28
CA PRO A 142 -8.87 -3.76 9.26
C PRO A 142 -8.71 -2.24 9.04
N GLY A 143 -8.51 -1.83 7.79
CA GLY A 143 -8.16 -0.46 7.41
C GLY A 143 -6.72 -0.27 6.93
N ASN A 144 -5.82 -1.25 7.12
CA ASN A 144 -4.47 -1.20 6.54
C ASN A 144 -4.38 -1.80 5.12
N SER A 145 -5.28 -2.72 4.78
CA SER A 145 -5.28 -3.38 3.48
C SER A 145 -5.32 -2.36 2.35
N GLY A 146 -4.37 -2.48 1.42
CA GLY A 146 -4.14 -1.60 0.28
C GLY A 146 -3.19 -0.42 0.56
N GLY A 147 -2.85 -0.17 1.83
CA GLY A 147 -1.89 0.87 2.23
C GLY A 147 -0.44 0.44 2.00
N PRO A 148 0.52 1.38 2.06
CA PRO A 148 1.92 1.08 1.76
C PRO A 148 2.60 0.30 2.89
N LEU A 149 3.41 -0.68 2.51
CA LEU A 149 4.55 -1.18 3.27
C LEU A 149 5.80 -0.51 2.73
N ALA A 150 6.55 0.21 3.57
CA ALA A 150 7.71 1.00 3.16
C ALA A 150 8.94 0.65 3.99
N ASP A 151 10.12 0.89 3.42
CA ASP A 151 11.37 0.86 4.17
C ASP A 151 11.59 2.13 4.99
N VAL A 152 12.70 2.20 5.74
CA VAL A 152 13.04 3.35 6.57
C VAL A 152 13.46 4.60 5.79
N ALA A 153 13.69 4.48 4.48
CA ALA A 153 13.93 5.61 3.58
C ALA A 153 12.61 6.18 3.01
N GLY A 154 11.47 5.51 3.27
CA GLY A 154 10.15 5.89 2.78
C GLY A 154 9.83 5.38 1.38
N ALA A 155 10.67 4.51 0.81
CA ALA A 155 10.34 3.85 -0.44
C ALA A 155 9.35 2.71 -0.18
N VAL A 156 8.26 2.68 -0.94
CA VAL A 156 7.24 1.63 -0.85
C VAL A 156 7.79 0.35 -1.45
N VAL A 157 7.93 -0.67 -0.59
CA VAL A 157 8.40 -2.02 -0.93
C VAL A 157 7.25 -2.99 -1.20
N GLY A 158 6.03 -2.64 -0.82
CA GLY A 158 4.84 -3.43 -1.12
C GLY A 158 3.53 -2.79 -0.67
N LEU A 159 2.42 -3.50 -0.89
CA LEU A 159 1.07 -3.13 -0.43
C LEU A 159 0.61 -4.09 0.66
N ASN A 160 0.28 -3.59 1.85
CA ASN A 160 -0.25 -4.38 2.96
C ASN A 160 -1.54 -5.07 2.51
N ALA A 161 -1.69 -6.37 2.75
CA ALA A 161 -2.84 -7.13 2.27
C ALA A 161 -3.65 -7.77 3.41
N MET A 162 -3.03 -8.66 4.18
CA MET A 162 -3.71 -9.49 5.17
C MET A 162 -2.75 -9.98 6.26
N VAL A 163 -3.29 -10.72 7.24
CA VAL A 163 -2.51 -11.39 8.29
C VAL A 163 -2.72 -12.90 8.18
N VAL A 164 -1.62 -13.67 8.17
CA VAL A 164 -1.64 -15.13 8.15
C VAL A 164 -0.68 -15.64 9.21
N GLY A 165 -1.16 -16.51 10.11
CA GLY A 165 -0.33 -17.09 11.17
C GLY A 165 0.29 -16.04 12.11
N GLY A 166 -0.36 -14.87 12.28
CA GLY A 166 0.15 -13.77 13.09
C GLY A 166 1.16 -12.86 12.39
N LEU A 167 1.52 -13.13 11.14
CA LEU A 167 2.42 -12.29 10.33
C LEU A 167 1.65 -11.49 9.30
N ALA A 168 2.07 -10.25 9.09
CA ALA A 168 1.59 -9.42 8.00
C ALA A 168 2.09 -9.96 6.66
N LEU A 169 1.21 -9.97 5.67
CA LEU A 169 1.53 -10.21 4.27
C LEU A 169 1.35 -8.94 3.47
N ALA A 170 2.31 -8.64 2.60
CA ALA A 170 2.22 -7.57 1.62
C ALA A 170 2.55 -8.08 0.21
N VAL A 171 1.84 -7.53 -0.78
CA VAL A 171 2.12 -7.76 -2.20
C VAL A 171 3.40 -6.98 -2.56
N PRO A 172 4.46 -7.63 -3.08
CA PRO A 172 5.71 -6.94 -3.40
C PRO A 172 5.55 -5.82 -4.44
N SER A 173 6.26 -4.70 -4.27
CA SER A 173 6.20 -3.53 -5.17
C SER A 173 6.42 -3.89 -6.64
N ALA A 174 7.34 -4.82 -6.93
CA ALA A 174 7.60 -5.28 -8.31
C ALA A 174 6.33 -5.84 -8.98
N ARG A 175 5.51 -6.61 -8.25
CA ARG A 175 4.26 -7.17 -8.76
C ARG A 175 3.21 -6.07 -8.94
N VAL A 176 3.17 -5.11 -8.03
CA VAL A 176 2.32 -3.93 -8.12
C VAL A 176 2.66 -3.11 -9.38
N ILE A 177 3.95 -2.81 -9.60
CA ILE A 177 4.44 -2.09 -10.78
C ILE A 177 4.06 -2.84 -12.07
N ALA A 178 4.26 -4.15 -12.12
CA ALA A 178 3.91 -4.96 -13.29
C ALA A 178 2.39 -4.90 -13.60
N PHE A 179 1.54 -5.01 -12.57
CA PHE A 179 0.10 -4.88 -12.70
C PHE A 179 -0.31 -3.49 -13.24
N VAL A 180 0.24 -2.42 -12.67
CA VAL A 180 -0.13 -1.06 -13.07
C VAL A 180 0.36 -0.74 -14.49
N ARG A 181 1.56 -1.22 -14.86
CA ARG A 181 2.08 -1.14 -16.24
C ARG A 181 1.17 -1.88 -17.23
N ALA A 182 0.74 -3.09 -16.90
CA ALA A 182 -0.18 -3.87 -17.75
C ALA A 182 -1.55 -3.18 -17.92
N ALA A 183 -1.98 -2.39 -16.94
CA ALA A 183 -3.18 -1.56 -17.01
C ALA A 183 -2.99 -0.22 -17.78
N GLY A 184 -1.82 0.03 -18.38
CA GLY A 184 -1.55 1.21 -19.20
C GLY A 184 -1.13 2.46 -18.41
N VAL A 185 -0.88 2.34 -17.10
CA VAL A 185 -0.38 3.43 -16.26
C VAL A 185 1.11 3.16 -15.98
N ALA A 186 2.01 3.95 -16.56
CA ALA A 186 3.44 3.81 -16.29
C ALA A 186 3.76 4.37 -14.90
N ALA A 187 4.58 3.66 -14.12
CA ALA A 187 5.28 4.26 -12.98
C ALA A 187 6.26 5.31 -13.55
N GLY A 188 6.24 6.51 -12.97
CA GLY A 188 7.15 7.61 -13.33
C GLY A 188 8.55 7.37 -12.77
#